data_AF-A0A9E0YR23-F1
#
_entry.id   AF-A0A9E0YR23-F1
#
_cell.length_a   1.000
_cell.length_b   1.000
_cell.length_c   1.000
_cell.angle_alpha   90.00
_cell.angle_beta   90.00
_cell.angle_gamma   90.00
#
_symmetry.space_group_name_H-M   'P 1'
#
loop_
_entity.id
_entity.type
_entity.pdbx_description
1 polymer ?
#
loop_
_entity_poly.entity_id
_entity_poly.type
_entity_poly.pdbx_seq_one_letter_code
_entity_poly.pdbx_strand_id
1 'polypeptide(L)'
;MKGFTFSLFALLSCSASVVAEDNKPLSAEVLWQLDRLGAPVISPQGEQVVVPATSYEVESDESETRLWLLDRGEAPDQRPISMAGASASSPAFSPDGSMLAFISKRDEDDAGQVYLLPMDGPG
;
A
#
# COMPACT_ATOMS: atom_id res chain seq x y z
N MET A 1 67.98 32.86 7.61
CA MET A 1 67.35 31.68 8.24
C MET A 1 66.28 32.20 9.20
N LYS A 2 65.01 32.26 8.75
CA LYS A 2 63.88 32.83 9.51
C LYS A 2 62.89 31.69 9.80
N GLY A 3 62.47 31.62 11.06
CA GLY A 3 61.94 30.43 11.72
C GLY A 3 60.51 30.05 11.36
N PHE A 4 60.28 28.76 11.59
CA PHE A 4 59.07 27.94 11.43
C PHE A 4 57.78 28.55 12.01
N THR A 5 56.71 28.51 11.22
CA THR A 5 55.34 28.76 11.65
C THR A 5 54.72 27.47 12.17
N PHE A 6 54.29 27.43 13.43
CA PHE A 6 53.52 26.33 14.01
C PHE A 6 52.03 26.55 13.71
N SER A 7 51.43 25.71 12.88
CA SER A 7 49.99 25.73 12.60
C SER A 7 49.29 24.71 13.49
N LEU A 8 48.40 25.19 14.36
CA LEU A 8 47.64 24.42 15.34
C LEU A 8 46.47 23.73 14.64
N PHE A 9 46.51 22.40 14.56
CA PHE A 9 45.47 21.55 13.95
C PHE A 9 44.29 21.42 14.91
N ALA A 10 43.18 22.11 14.62
CA ALA A 10 41.96 22.02 15.41
C ALA A 10 41.19 20.73 15.07
N LEU A 11 41.15 19.79 16.02
CA LEU A 11 40.33 18.57 15.97
C LEU A 11 38.87 18.94 16.23
N LEU A 12 38.10 19.10 15.16
CA LEU A 12 36.65 19.28 15.19
C LEU A 12 35.99 17.91 15.43
N SER A 13 35.67 17.58 16.69
CA SER A 13 34.85 16.40 17.01
C SER A 13 33.41 16.65 16.56
N CYS A 14 33.02 15.98 15.48
CA CYS A 14 31.64 15.94 15.01
C CYS A 14 30.85 15.04 15.98
N SER A 15 30.11 15.64 16.92
CA SER A 15 29.14 14.90 17.72
C SER A 15 27.92 14.66 16.84
N ALA A 16 27.82 13.46 16.27
CA ALA A 16 26.59 13.04 15.62
C ALA A 16 25.54 12.80 16.71
N SER A 17 24.59 13.72 16.86
CA SER A 17 23.39 13.48 17.65
C SER A 17 22.61 12.37 16.97
N VAL A 18 22.51 11.20 17.62
CA VAL A 18 21.52 10.19 17.24
C VAL A 18 20.16 10.78 17.57
N VAL A 19 19.40 11.16 16.54
CA VAL A 19 17.98 11.45 16.70
C VAL A 19 17.31 10.11 16.96
N ALA A 20 16.78 9.92 18.17
CA ALA A 20 15.95 8.77 18.48
C ALA A 20 14.69 8.83 17.59
N GLU A 21 14.42 7.76 16.85
CA GLU A 21 13.16 7.62 16.11
C GLU A 21 11.98 7.66 17.10
N ASP A 22 10.96 8.43 16.74
CA ASP A 22 9.68 8.48 17.45
C ASP A 22 8.90 7.19 17.16
N ASN A 23 9.31 6.09 17.81
CA ASN A 23 8.68 4.79 17.66
C ASN A 23 7.41 4.74 18.51
N LYS A 24 6.25 4.88 17.85
CA LYS A 24 4.96 4.57 18.48
C LYS A 24 4.93 3.09 18.87
N PRO A 25 4.64 2.75 20.13
CA PRO A 25 4.48 1.36 20.54
C PRO A 25 3.28 0.74 19.81
N LEU A 26 3.30 -0.58 19.60
CA LEU A 26 2.17 -1.34 19.06
C LEU A 26 1.04 -1.45 20.10
N SER A 27 0.33 -0.35 20.35
CA SER A 27 -0.89 -0.32 21.17
C SER A 27 -2.08 -0.90 20.41
N ALA A 28 -3.19 -1.16 21.10
CA ALA A 28 -4.42 -1.62 20.46
C ALA A 28 -4.90 -0.62 19.39
N GLU A 29 -4.80 0.68 19.67
CA GLU A 29 -5.18 1.77 18.77
C GLU A 29 -4.32 1.76 17.50
N VAL A 30 -3.00 1.56 17.64
CA VAL A 30 -2.09 1.46 16.50
C VAL A 30 -2.40 0.23 15.66
N LEU A 31 -2.67 -0.91 16.30
CA LEU A 31 -3.04 -2.15 15.59
C LEU A 31 -4.35 -1.97 14.80
N TRP A 32 -5.30 -1.19 15.30
CA TRP A 32 -6.55 -0.89 14.60
C TRP A 32 -6.34 -0.02 13.35
N GLN A 33 -5.36 0.87 13.34
CA GLN A 33 -5.03 1.75 12.21
C GLN A 33 -4.31 1.05 11.05
N LEU A 34 -3.88 -0.21 11.24
CA LEU A 34 -3.17 -0.95 10.18
C LEU A 34 -4.15 -1.59 9.20
N ASP A 35 -3.89 -1.44 7.91
CA ASP A 35 -4.65 -2.17 6.89
C ASP A 35 -4.41 -3.67 6.99
N ARG A 36 -5.48 -4.45 6.84
CA ARG A 36 -5.43 -5.91 6.80
C ARG A 36 -5.34 -6.35 5.34
N LEU A 37 -4.20 -6.93 4.97
CA LEU A 37 -3.99 -7.42 3.60
C LEU A 37 -4.61 -8.82 3.43
N GLY A 38 -5.39 -8.97 2.36
CA GLY A 38 -5.92 -10.24 1.89
C GLY A 38 -4.95 -10.97 0.97
N ALA A 39 -5.38 -12.14 0.46
CA ALA A 39 -4.58 -12.93 -0.47
C ALA A 39 -4.34 -12.16 -1.78
N PRO A 40 -3.09 -11.89 -2.17
CA PRO A 40 -2.80 -11.23 -3.43
C PRO A 40 -3.01 -12.18 -4.61
N VAL A 41 -3.36 -11.62 -5.77
CA VAL A 41 -3.39 -12.34 -7.05
C VAL A 41 -2.48 -11.66 -8.06
N ILE A 42 -1.79 -12.47 -8.86
CA ILE A 42 -0.80 -11.99 -9.84
C ILE A 42 -1.40 -12.15 -11.23
N SER A 43 -1.20 -11.17 -12.12
CA SER A 43 -1.65 -11.28 -13.50
C SER A 43 -0.92 -12.42 -14.22
N PRO A 44 -1.51 -13.03 -15.28
CA PRO A 44 -0.88 -14.15 -15.99
C PRO A 44 0.51 -13.83 -16.55
N GLN A 45 0.75 -12.58 -16.96
CA GLN A 45 2.04 -12.11 -17.45
C GLN A 45 3.04 -11.76 -16.32
N GLY A 46 2.57 -11.66 -15.08
CA GLY A 46 3.40 -11.35 -13.91
C GLY A 46 3.81 -9.88 -13.79
N GLU A 47 3.10 -8.99 -14.49
CA GLU A 47 3.39 -7.54 -14.50
C GLU A 47 2.60 -6.77 -13.45
N GLN A 48 1.47 -7.33 -12.99
CA GLN A 48 0.54 -6.68 -12.08
C GLN A 48 0.19 -7.60 -10.92
N VAL A 49 0.00 -7.01 -9.74
CA VAL A 49 -0.49 -7.69 -8.54
C VAL A 49 -1.71 -6.95 -8.01
N VAL A 50 -2.79 -7.66 -7.75
CA VAL A 50 -3.96 -7.11 -7.05
C VAL A 50 -3.97 -7.60 -5.62
N VAL A 51 -4.02 -6.66 -4.68
CA VAL A 51 -4.02 -6.92 -3.24
C VAL A 51 -5.32 -6.38 -2.63
N PRO A 52 -6.17 -7.22 -2.03
CA PRO A 52 -7.24 -6.73 -1.18
C PRO A 52 -6.65 -6.10 0.08
N ALA A 53 -7.03 -4.87 0.42
CA ALA A 53 -6.64 -4.20 1.66
C ALA A 53 -7.89 -3.73 2.40
N THR A 54 -8.02 -4.12 3.66
CA THR A 54 -9.16 -3.76 4.50
C THR A 54 -8.75 -2.72 5.53
N SER A 55 -9.32 -1.53 5.43
CA SER A 55 -9.23 -0.47 6.44
C SER A 55 -10.40 -0.59 7.42
N TYR A 56 -10.22 -0.08 8.63
CA TYR A 56 -11.22 -0.11 9.69
C TYR A 56 -11.46 1.32 10.20
N GLU A 57 -12.72 1.73 10.24
CA GLU A 57 -13.15 2.96 10.89
C GLU A 57 -13.66 2.62 12.29
N VAL A 58 -12.88 2.98 13.30
CA VAL A 58 -13.10 2.53 14.69
C VAL A 58 -14.32 3.23 15.29
N GLU A 59 -14.59 4.48 14.90
CA GLU A 59 -15.71 5.24 15.46
C GLU A 59 -17.08 4.71 15.00
N SER A 60 -17.17 4.25 13.74
CA SER A 60 -18.42 3.70 13.17
C SER A 60 -18.54 2.18 13.24
N ASP A 61 -17.50 1.47 13.69
CA ASP A 61 -17.40 -0.01 13.65
C ASP A 61 -17.60 -0.56 12.23
N GLU A 62 -17.07 0.16 11.24
CA GLU A 62 -17.15 -0.19 9.83
C GLU A 62 -15.79 -0.62 9.29
N SER A 63 -15.83 -1.41 8.22
CA SER A 63 -14.63 -1.82 7.49
C SER A 63 -14.88 -1.72 6.00
N GLU A 64 -13.85 -1.33 5.25
CA GLU A 64 -13.90 -1.29 3.79
C GLU A 64 -12.74 -2.09 3.21
N THR A 65 -13.04 -3.08 2.37
CA THR A 65 -12.02 -3.74 1.57
C THR A 65 -11.92 -3.09 0.20
N ARG A 66 -10.75 -2.56 -0.15
CA ARG A 66 -10.43 -2.06 -1.49
C ARG A 66 -9.45 -2.98 -2.20
N LEU A 67 -9.60 -3.11 -3.52
CA LEU A 67 -8.63 -3.79 -4.36
C LEU A 67 -7.58 -2.77 -4.81
N TRP A 68 -6.32 -3.03 -4.46
CA TRP A 68 -5.17 -2.22 -4.85
C TRP A 68 -4.40 -2.91 -5.95
N LEU A 69 -4.13 -2.19 -7.04
CA LEU A 69 -3.24 -2.62 -8.11
C LEU A 69 -1.83 -2.13 -7.81
N LEU A 70 -0.86 -3.02 -7.93
CA LEU A 70 0.56 -2.75 -7.85
C LEU A 70 1.19 -3.16 -9.18
N ASP A 71 1.87 -2.22 -9.84
CA ASP A 71 2.66 -2.50 -11.04
C ASP A 71 4.07 -2.95 -10.67
N ARG A 72 4.64 -3.90 -11.39
CA ARG A 72 5.99 -4.41 -11.14
C ARG A 72 7.06 -3.39 -11.58
N GLY A 73 7.96 -2.99 -10.68
CA GLY A 73 9.09 -2.10 -10.99
C GLY A 73 9.90 -1.70 -9.75
N GLU A 74 10.96 -0.90 -9.93
CA GLU A 74 11.79 -0.39 -8.82
C GLU A 74 11.06 0.61 -7.92
N ALA A 75 10.01 1.25 -8.46
CA ALA A 75 9.06 2.08 -7.72
C ALA A 75 7.64 1.67 -8.18
N PRO A 76 7.05 0.63 -7.57
CA PRO A 76 5.73 0.16 -7.96
C PRO A 76 4.71 1.28 -7.72
N ASP A 77 4.05 1.75 -8.79
CA ASP A 77 2.87 2.59 -8.62
C ASP A 77 1.79 1.72 -7.96
N GLN A 78 1.09 2.30 -6.99
CA GLN A 78 0.03 1.63 -6.27
C GLN A 78 -1.22 2.51 -6.28
N ARG A 79 -2.33 1.93 -6.74
CA ARG A 79 -3.60 2.66 -6.81
C ARG A 79 -4.77 1.76 -6.52
N PRO A 80 -5.83 2.28 -5.88
CA PRO A 80 -7.05 1.52 -5.77
C PRO A 80 -7.70 1.41 -7.16
N ILE A 81 -8.23 0.22 -7.45
CA ILE A 81 -8.96 -0.10 -8.69
C ILE A 81 -10.42 -0.47 -8.45
N SER A 82 -10.82 -0.67 -7.18
CA SER A 82 -12.21 -0.78 -6.79
C SER A 82 -12.80 0.57 -6.36
N MET A 83 -14.11 0.70 -6.52
CA MET A 83 -14.87 1.87 -6.10
C MET A 83 -14.78 2.09 -4.57
N ALA A 84 -14.71 3.36 -4.15
CA ALA A 84 -14.77 3.73 -2.74
C ALA A 84 -16.22 3.62 -2.23
N GLY A 85 -16.40 3.22 -0.98
CA GLY A 85 -17.71 3.02 -0.35
C GLY A 85 -18.41 1.72 -0.74
N ALA A 86 -17.81 0.90 -1.59
CA ALA A 86 -18.31 -0.42 -1.97
C ALA A 86 -17.20 -1.46 -1.87
N SER A 87 -17.24 -2.25 -0.79
CA SER A 87 -16.24 -3.28 -0.54
C SER A 87 -16.12 -4.24 -1.73
N ALA A 88 -14.88 -4.60 -2.05
CA ALA A 88 -14.52 -5.47 -3.16
C ALA A 88 -13.59 -6.60 -2.68
N SER A 89 -13.89 -7.84 -3.07
CA SER A 89 -13.23 -9.04 -2.57
C SER A 89 -13.06 -10.10 -3.66
N SER A 90 -12.31 -11.15 -3.36
CA SER A 90 -12.11 -12.31 -4.25
C SER A 90 -11.67 -11.94 -5.68
N PRO A 91 -10.61 -11.13 -5.87
CA PRO A 91 -10.12 -10.79 -7.19
C PRO A 91 -9.59 -12.03 -7.93
N ALA A 92 -9.84 -12.11 -9.23
CA ALA A 92 -9.33 -13.14 -10.10
C ALA A 92 -9.09 -12.58 -11.51
N PHE A 93 -7.87 -12.71 -12.02
CA PHE A 93 -7.56 -12.34 -13.41
C PHE A 93 -8.16 -13.35 -14.39
N SER A 94 -8.58 -12.87 -15.55
CA SER A 94 -8.85 -13.73 -16.71
C SER A 94 -7.54 -14.41 -17.18
N PRO A 95 -7.62 -15.55 -17.88
CA PRO A 95 -6.43 -16.28 -18.34
C PRO A 95 -5.50 -15.48 -19.26
N ASP A 96 -6.05 -14.51 -20.00
CA ASP A 96 -5.31 -13.60 -20.87
C ASP A 96 -4.86 -12.31 -20.15
N GLY A 97 -5.32 -12.06 -18.92
CA GLY A 97 -4.99 -10.89 -18.11
C GLY A 97 -5.77 -9.62 -18.46
N SER A 98 -6.66 -9.66 -19.45
CA SER A 98 -7.41 -8.47 -19.93
C SER A 98 -8.52 -8.02 -18.97
N MET A 99 -8.98 -8.91 -18.08
CA MET A 99 -10.07 -8.65 -17.15
C MET A 99 -9.72 -9.07 -15.74
N LEU A 100 -10.29 -8.36 -14.77
CA LEU A 100 -10.32 -8.75 -13.37
C LEU A 100 -11.78 -8.97 -12.94
N ALA A 101 -12.11 -10.20 -12.53
CA ALA A 101 -13.36 -10.51 -11.86
C ALA A 101 -13.22 -10.31 -10.35
N PHE A 102 -14.25 -9.81 -9.69
CA PHE A 102 -14.29 -9.67 -8.22
C PHE A 102 -15.72 -9.62 -7.70
N ILE A 103 -15.90 -9.84 -6.39
CA ILE A 103 -17.18 -9.74 -5.71
C ILE A 103 -17.32 -8.35 -5.08
N SER A 104 -18.43 -7.67 -5.33
CA SER A 104 -18.78 -6.41 -4.66
C SER A 104 -20.29 -6.31 -4.48
N LYS A 105 -20.74 -5.51 -3.51
CA LYS A 105 -22.14 -5.14 -3.35
C LYS A 105 -22.22 -3.62 -3.52
N ARG A 106 -22.89 -3.16 -4.56
CA ARG A 106 -23.05 -1.75 -4.91
C ARG A 106 -24.51 -1.32 -4.80
N ASP A 107 -24.77 -0.03 -4.90
CA ASP A 107 -26.06 0.66 -4.76
C ASP A 107 -27.33 -0.22 -4.83
N GLU A 108 -27.62 -0.80 -6.00
CA GLU A 108 -28.86 -1.55 -6.28
C GLU A 108 -28.74 -3.07 -6.04
N ASP A 109 -27.58 -3.55 -5.62
CA ASP A 109 -27.35 -4.96 -5.38
C ASP A 109 -28.00 -5.38 -4.05
N ASP A 110 -28.84 -6.42 -4.07
CA ASP A 110 -29.37 -7.03 -2.85
C ASP A 110 -28.30 -7.85 -2.09
N ALA A 111 -27.34 -8.40 -2.82
CA ALA A 111 -26.25 -9.25 -2.33
C ALA A 111 -24.99 -9.07 -3.18
N GLY A 112 -23.83 -9.57 -2.71
CA GLY A 112 -22.59 -9.48 -3.47
C GLY A 112 -22.71 -10.11 -4.86
N GLN A 113 -22.38 -9.35 -5.89
CA GLN A 113 -22.39 -9.76 -7.30
C GLN A 113 -20.97 -9.85 -7.85
N VAL A 114 -20.83 -10.56 -8.98
CA VAL A 114 -19.59 -10.60 -9.74
C VAL A 114 -19.52 -9.37 -10.66
N TYR A 115 -18.45 -8.60 -10.49
CA TYR A 115 -18.10 -7.47 -11.35
C TYR A 115 -16.87 -7.80 -12.18
N LEU A 116 -16.84 -7.27 -13.40
CA LEU A 116 -15.70 -7.35 -14.30
C LEU A 116 -15.10 -5.95 -14.48
N LEU A 117 -13.78 -5.87 -14.40
CA LEU A 117 -13.00 -4.66 -14.65
C LEU A 117 -12.00 -4.93 -15.79
N PRO A 118 -12.05 -4.19 -16.90
CA PRO A 118 -11.00 -4.21 -17.91
C PRO A 118 -9.67 -3.72 -17.31
N MET A 119 -8.58 -4.45 -17.60
CA MET A 119 -7.24 -4.15 -17.08
C MET A 119 -6.36 -3.40 -18.10
N ASP A 120 -6.82 -3.27 -19.33
CA ASP A 120 -6.15 -2.63 -20.46
C ASP A 120 -6.48 -1.13 -20.62
N GLY A 121 -7.29 -0.56 -19.73
CA GLY A 121 -7.69 0.86 -19.76
C GLY A 121 -8.11 1.41 -18.40
N PRO A 122 -8.34 2.73 -18.30
CA PRO A 122 -8.95 3.31 -17.11
C PRO A 122 -10.40 2.81 -16.98
N GLY A 123 -10.72 2.24 -15.82
CA GLY A 123 -12.07 1.82 -15.44
C GLY A 123 -12.97 2.98 -15.06
#